data_AF-A0A0M3JP18-F1
#
_entry.id   AF-A0A0M3JP18-F1
#
_cell.length_a   1.000
_cell.length_b   1.000
_cell.length_c   1.000
_cell.angle_alpha   90.00
_cell.angle_beta   90.00
_cell.angle_gamma   90.00
#
_symmetry.space_group_name_H-M   'P 1'
#
loop_
_entity.id
_entity.type
_entity.pdbx_description
1 polymer ?
#
loop_
_entity_poly.entity_id
_entity_poly.type
_entity_poly.pdbx_seq_one_letter_code
_entity_poly.pdbx_strand_id
1 'polypeptide(L)'
;MLQSLAVVSSCLSGISASLPALSGPLLKFIDTPVKFYPFEFLAAPSSLKPPTRNGENIRDFVLSRMTAVADYLLRNREEDTKSLSA
;
A
#
# COMPACT_ATOMS: atom_id res chain seq x y z
N MET A 1 18.35 7.03 2.27
CA MET A 1 17.22 6.37 1.58
C MET A 1 16.59 5.32 2.47
N LEU A 2 17.34 4.28 2.89
CA LEU A 2 16.89 3.27 3.87
C LEU A 2 16.15 3.84 5.09
N GLN A 3 16.71 4.84 5.77
CA GLN A 3 16.07 5.44 6.95
C GLN A 3 14.69 6.05 6.63
N SER A 4 14.56 6.72 5.48
CA SER A 4 13.29 7.29 5.05
C SER A 4 12.26 6.21 4.73
N LEU A 5 12.70 5.10 4.11
CA LEU A 5 11.85 3.93 3.86
C LEU A 5 11.39 3.27 5.16
N ALA A 6 12.30 3.12 6.13
CA ALA A 6 11.97 2.59 7.45
C ALA A 6 10.95 3.46 8.20
N VAL A 7 11.02 4.78 8.07
CA VAL A 7 10.02 5.70 8.62
C VAL A 7 8.66 5.49 7.95
N VAL A 8 8.61 5.42 6.60
CA VAL A 8 7.36 5.17 5.87
C VAL A 8 6.74 3.83 6.28
N SER A 9 7.55 2.77 6.33
CA SER A 9 7.14 1.42 6.74
C SER A 9 6.59 1.41 8.17
N SER A 10 7.28 2.07 9.11
CA SER A 10 6.84 2.18 10.51
C SER A 10 5.53 2.96 10.65
N CYS A 11 5.40 4.09 9.92
CA CYS A 11 4.17 4.88 9.92
C CYS A 11 2.98 4.08 9.40
N LEU A 12 3.12 3.42 8.23
CA LEU A 12 2.05 2.62 7.65
C LEU A 12 1.65 1.46 8.56
N SER A 13 2.62 0.80 9.19
CA SER A 13 2.36 -0.29 10.14
C SER A 13 1.57 0.20 11.34
N GLY A 14 1.95 1.36 11.89
CA GLY A 14 1.28 1.97 13.05
C GLY A 14 -0.17 2.39 12.79
N ILE A 15 -0.54 2.71 11.55
CA ILE A 15 -1.91 3.08 11.17
C ILE A 15 -2.61 2.01 10.32
N SER A 16 -2.09 0.80 10.26
CA SER A 16 -2.56 -0.26 9.35
C SER A 16 -4.06 -0.54 9.43
N ALA A 17 -4.66 -0.45 10.61
CA ALA A 17 -6.09 -0.65 10.83
C ALA A 17 -6.98 0.47 10.24
N SER A 18 -6.46 1.69 10.07
CA SER A 18 -7.22 2.81 9.51
C SER A 18 -6.95 3.04 8.03
N LEU A 19 -5.94 2.41 7.45
CA LEU A 19 -5.59 2.59 6.04
C LEU A 19 -6.73 2.11 5.14
N PRO A 20 -7.11 2.89 4.11
CA PRO A 20 -8.03 2.42 3.08
C PRO A 20 -7.44 1.20 2.33
N ALA A 21 -8.33 0.40 1.72
CA ALA A 21 -7.92 -0.63 0.78
C ALA A 21 -7.18 -0.01 -0.43
N LEU A 22 -6.34 -0.78 -1.12
CA LEU A 22 -5.77 -0.34 -2.40
C LEU A 22 -6.88 -0.20 -3.43
N SER A 23 -6.82 0.84 -4.25
CA SER A 23 -7.76 0.99 -5.37
C SER A 23 -7.37 0.05 -6.50
N GLY A 24 -8.36 -0.46 -7.24
CA GLY A 24 -8.12 -1.24 -8.44
C GLY A 24 -9.25 -2.21 -8.77
N PRO A 25 -9.27 -2.76 -9.99
CA PRO A 25 -10.22 -3.79 -10.35
C PRO A 25 -9.89 -5.09 -9.58
N LEU A 26 -10.94 -5.79 -9.13
CA LEU A 26 -10.78 -7.13 -8.57
C LEU A 26 -10.29 -8.07 -9.68
N LEU A 27 -9.11 -8.66 -9.47
CA LEU A 27 -8.56 -9.67 -10.38
C LEU A 27 -9.35 -10.97 -10.21
N LYS A 28 -10.08 -11.39 -11.24
CA LYS A 28 -10.72 -12.70 -11.31
C LYS A 28 -9.73 -13.68 -11.92
N PHE A 29 -9.15 -14.55 -11.10
CA PHE A 29 -8.21 -15.57 -11.56
C PHE A 29 -8.88 -16.74 -12.28
N ILE A 30 -10.16 -16.98 -12.00
CA ILE A 30 -10.97 -18.06 -12.57
C ILE A 30 -12.38 -17.53 -12.78
N ASP A 31 -12.97 -17.82 -13.94
CA ASP A 31 -14.39 -17.62 -14.17
C ASP A 31 -15.18 -18.59 -13.30
N THR A 32 -15.74 -18.06 -12.23
CA THR A 32 -16.52 -18.81 -11.25
C THR A 32 -18.00 -18.41 -11.34
N PRO A 33 -18.93 -19.38 -11.32
CA PRO A 33 -20.35 -19.08 -11.21
C PRO A 33 -20.73 -18.56 -9.82
N VAL A 34 -19.82 -18.64 -8.84
CA VAL A 34 -20.05 -18.19 -7.46
C VAL A 34 -19.77 -16.69 -7.35
N LYS A 35 -20.74 -15.94 -6.83
CA LYS A 35 -20.54 -14.51 -6.53
C LYS A 35 -19.52 -14.36 -5.40
N PHE A 36 -18.37 -13.77 -5.71
CA PHE A 36 -17.42 -13.32 -4.71
C PHE A 36 -17.80 -11.92 -4.23
N TYR A 37 -17.87 -11.77 -2.91
CA TYR A 37 -18.04 -10.48 -2.27
C TYR A 37 -16.70 -10.04 -1.70
N PRO A 38 -16.31 -8.77 -1.86
CA PRO A 38 -15.11 -8.25 -1.22
C PRO A 38 -15.25 -8.44 0.29
N PHE A 39 -14.22 -9.00 0.91
CA PHE A 39 -14.19 -9.16 2.35
C PHE A 39 -13.97 -7.79 2.99
N GLU A 40 -15.03 -7.23 3.57
CA GLU A 40 -14.97 -5.97 4.31
C GLU A 40 -14.52 -6.23 5.75
N PHE A 41 -13.22 -6.28 5.97
CA PHE A 41 -12.68 -6.32 7.32
C PHE A 41 -12.85 -4.93 7.96
N LEU A 42 -13.81 -4.78 8.88
CA LEU A 42 -13.95 -3.57 9.71
C LEU A 42 -12.81 -3.53 10.74
N ALA A 43 -11.62 -3.09 10.30
CA ALA A 43 -10.44 -2.94 11.14
C ALA A 43 -10.51 -1.70 12.05
N ALA A 44 -11.29 -0.69 11.67
CA ALA A 44 -11.44 0.56 12.40
C ALA A 44 -12.93 0.87 12.66
N PRO A 45 -13.25 1.66 13.71
CA PRO A 45 -14.60 2.14 13.94
C PRO A 45 -15.16 2.87 12.72
N SER A 46 -16.44 2.66 12.41
CA SER A 46 -17.12 3.28 11.25
C SER A 46 -17.16 4.82 11.29
N SER A 47 -16.97 5.41 12.47
CA SER A 47 -16.84 6.86 12.66
C SER A 47 -15.49 7.42 12.20
N LEU A 48 -14.47 6.58 12.06
CA LEU A 48 -13.15 7.00 11.63
C LEU A 48 -13.13 7.13 10.10
N LYS A 49 -12.88 8.35 9.61
CA LYS A 49 -12.67 8.56 8.18
C LYS A 49 -11.32 7.99 7.77
N PRO A 50 -11.23 7.23 6.66
CA PRO A 50 -9.95 6.78 6.15
C PRO A 50 -9.01 7.98 5.87
N PRO A 51 -7.71 7.86 6.16
CA PRO A 51 -6.74 8.88 5.83
C PRO A 51 -6.64 9.09 4.31
N THR A 52 -6.65 10.35 3.89
CA THR A 52 -6.51 10.75 2.48
C THR A 52 -5.46 11.84 2.34
N ARG A 53 -4.88 11.96 1.14
CA ARG A 53 -3.99 13.06 0.76
C ARG A 53 -4.71 13.91 -0.29
N ASN A 54 -5.25 15.06 0.09
CA ASN A 54 -6.04 15.91 -0.81
C ASN A 54 -7.20 15.16 -1.51
N GLY A 55 -7.84 14.23 -0.81
CA GLY A 55 -8.91 13.38 -1.36
C GLY A 55 -8.41 12.12 -2.08
N GLU A 56 -7.09 11.97 -2.30
CA GLU A 56 -6.49 10.75 -2.83
C GLU A 56 -6.34 9.69 -1.73
N ASN A 57 -6.52 8.42 -2.10
CA ASN A 57 -6.22 7.28 -1.26
C ASN A 57 -4.74 7.29 -0.88
N ILE A 58 -4.44 7.44 0.41
CA ILE A 58 -3.05 7.57 0.87
C ILE A 58 -2.23 6.30 0.58
N ARG A 59 -2.86 5.13 0.55
CA ARG A 59 -2.19 3.85 0.30
C ARG A 59 -1.75 3.74 -1.15
N ASP A 60 -2.58 4.18 -2.09
CA ASP A 60 -2.23 4.25 -3.52
C ASP A 60 -1.11 5.28 -3.75
N PHE A 61 -1.23 6.45 -3.11
CA PHE A 61 -0.19 7.47 -3.17
C PHE A 61 1.17 6.91 -2.73
N VAL A 62 1.22 6.28 -1.55
CA VAL A 62 2.47 5.71 -1.04
C VAL A 62 2.97 4.58 -1.92
N LEU A 63 2.09 3.69 -2.40
CA LEU A 63 2.45 2.62 -3.34
C LEU A 63 3.13 3.19 -4.59
N SER A 64 2.55 4.22 -5.22
CA SER A 64 3.13 4.84 -6.43
C SER A 64 4.55 5.38 -6.20
N ARG A 65 4.78 5.97 -5.02
CA ARG A 65 6.11 6.49 -4.63
C ARG A 65 7.08 5.36 -4.34
N MET A 66 6.61 4.31 -3.68
CA MET A 66 7.43 3.14 -3.38
C MET A 66 7.85 2.39 -4.65
N THR A 67 6.94 2.22 -5.60
CA THR A 67 7.26 1.62 -6.91
C THR A 67 8.31 2.44 -7.65
N ALA A 68 8.17 3.78 -7.67
CA ALA A 68 9.17 4.64 -8.30
C ALA A 68 10.57 4.55 -7.64
N VAL A 69 10.61 4.44 -6.31
CA VAL A 69 11.87 4.24 -5.58
C VAL A 69 12.46 2.86 -5.87
N ALA A 70 11.64 1.81 -5.90
CA ALA A 70 12.08 0.46 -6.24
C ALA A 70 12.66 0.40 -7.66
N ASP A 71 11.96 0.98 -8.64
CA ASP A 71 12.45 1.07 -10.02
C ASP A 71 13.78 1.84 -10.12
N TYR A 72 13.91 2.93 -9.36
CA TYR A 72 15.16 3.68 -9.29
C TYR A 72 16.30 2.84 -8.70
N LEU A 73 16.05 2.13 -7.59
CA LEU A 73 17.04 1.26 -6.95
C LEU A 73 17.48 0.13 -7.88
N LEU A 74 16.53 -0.56 -8.51
CA LEU A 74 16.84 -1.65 -9.44
C LEU A 74 17.65 -1.18 -10.65
N ARG A 75 17.42 0.03 -11.16
CA ARG A 75 18.13 0.55 -12.34
C ARG A 75 19.49 1.15 -12.04
N ASN A 76 19.68 1.71 -10.85
CA ASN A 76 20.85 2.57 -10.56
C ASN A 76 21.69 2.10 -9.37
N ARG A 77 21.15 1.23 -8.51
CA ARG A 77 21.74 0.82 -7.22
C ARG A 77 21.36 -0.62 -6.85
N GLU A 78 21.57 -1.55 -7.77
CA GLU A 78 21.24 -2.97 -7.58
C GLU A 78 21.89 -3.56 -6.31
N GLU A 79 23.07 -3.06 -5.92
CA GLU A 79 23.79 -3.49 -4.72
C GLU A 79 23.17 -2.99 -3.40
N ASP A 80 22.27 -2.01 -3.42
CA ASP A 80 21.57 -1.48 -2.23
C ASP A 80 20.41 -2.39 -1.80
N THR A 81 20.78 -3.64 -1.48
CA THR A 81 19.87 -4.71 -1.06
C THR A 81 19.07 -4.36 0.19
N LYS A 82 19.64 -3.59 1.12
CA LYS A 82 18.96 -3.18 2.36
C LYS A 82 17.79 -2.25 2.08
N SER A 83 17.96 -1.27 1.19
CA SER A 83 16.87 -0.37 0.82
C SER A 83 15.80 -1.06 -0.01
N LEU A 84 16.16 -2.07 -0.81
CA LEU A 84 15.22 -2.91 -1.56
C LEU A 84 14.37 -3.82 -0.67
N SER A 85 14.90 -4.26 0.48
CA SER A 85 14.22 -5.17 1.41
C SER A 85 13.49 -4.47 2.57
N ALA A 86 13.45 -3.13 2.58
CA ALA A 86 12.97 -2.31 3.69
C ALA A 86 11.45 -2.15 3.75
#